data_AF-A0A5C6VKH5-F1
#
_entry.id   AF-A0A5C6VKH5-F1
#
_cell.length_a   1.000
_cell.length_b   1.000
_cell.length_c   1.000
_cell.angle_alpha   90.00
_cell.angle_beta   90.00
_cell.angle_gamma   90.00
#
_symmetry.space_group_name_H-M   'P 1'
#
loop_
_entity.id
_entity.type
_entity.pdbx_description
1 polymer ?
#
loop_
_entity_poly.entity_id
_entity_poly.type
_entity_poly.pdbx_seq_one_letter_code
_entity_poly.pdbx_strand_id
1 'polypeptide(L)'
;MKRNSNPPEKQPNNPLHGVKLADMLSALQEKYGWDGLALRLDFNCFKSNPTMKSSLKFIRTTPWARQKVEDLYLKLAKGELR
;
A
#
# COMPACT_ATOMS: atom_id res chain seq x y z
N MET A 1 -6.34 13.52 24.48
CA MET A 1 -6.37 12.71 23.23
C MET A 1 -5.16 13.02 22.36
N LYS A 2 -4.11 12.19 22.38
CA LYS A 2 -3.06 12.19 21.33
C LYS A 2 -2.84 10.73 20.95
N ARG A 3 -3.17 10.34 19.72
CA ARG A 3 -2.75 9.04 19.16
C ARG A 3 -2.13 9.33 17.79
N ASN A 4 -0.88 9.77 17.86
CA ASN A 4 0.01 9.86 16.71
C ASN A 4 0.94 8.62 16.70
N SER A 5 1.33 8.25 15.48
CA SER A 5 2.58 7.58 15.12
C SER A 5 2.64 6.05 15.17
N ASN A 6 2.60 5.51 13.95
CA ASN A 6 3.20 4.26 13.46
C ASN A 6 4.49 3.86 14.20
N PRO A 7 4.69 2.56 14.49
CA PRO A 7 5.53 1.76 13.60
C PRO A 7 4.98 0.33 13.40
N PRO A 8 5.10 -0.33 12.22
CA PRO A 8 5.10 -1.77 12.19
C PRO A 8 6.51 -2.20 12.53
N GLU A 9 6.64 -2.77 13.72
CA GLU A 9 7.85 -3.42 14.21
C GLU A 9 8.36 -4.42 13.16
N LYS A 10 9.64 -4.27 12.81
CA LYS A 10 10.40 -5.23 12.00
C LYS A 10 10.32 -6.60 12.67
N GLN A 11 9.49 -7.50 12.15
CA GLN A 11 9.50 -8.92 12.51
C GLN A 11 10.57 -9.63 11.65
N PRO A 12 11.65 -10.17 12.23
CA PRO A 12 12.86 -10.55 11.49
C PRO A 12 12.87 -12.00 10.99
N ASN A 13 11.72 -12.60 10.63
CA ASN A 13 11.66 -13.99 10.17
C ASN A 13 10.35 -14.30 9.43
N ASN A 14 10.22 -14.02 8.13
CA ASN A 14 9.38 -14.85 7.25
C ASN A 14 9.68 -14.59 5.75
N PRO A 15 10.30 -15.56 5.04
CA PRO A 15 10.77 -15.40 3.66
C PRO A 15 9.73 -15.81 2.59
N LEU A 16 8.71 -14.98 2.30
CA LEU A 16 7.66 -15.20 1.27
C LEU A 16 6.44 -16.06 1.67
N HIS A 17 5.78 -15.80 2.80
CA HIS A 17 4.49 -16.47 3.05
C HIS A 17 3.29 -15.64 2.56
N GLY A 18 2.85 -15.88 1.32
CA GLY A 18 1.52 -15.55 0.80
C GLY A 18 1.17 -14.05 0.81
N VAL A 19 1.73 -13.30 -0.14
CA VAL A 19 1.57 -11.84 -0.27
C VAL A 19 0.08 -11.47 -0.30
N LYS A 20 -0.41 -10.86 0.79
CA LYS A 20 -1.79 -10.37 0.84
C LYS A 20 -1.86 -8.99 0.20
N LEU A 21 -3.06 -8.57 -0.15
CA LEU A 21 -3.34 -7.18 -0.58
C LEU A 21 -2.82 -6.14 0.42
N ALA A 22 -2.83 -6.50 1.71
CA ALA A 22 -2.26 -5.72 2.79
C ALA A 22 -0.74 -5.58 2.66
N ASP A 23 -0.03 -6.66 2.36
CA ASP A 23 1.43 -6.64 2.19
C ASP A 23 1.86 -5.85 0.97
N MET A 24 1.17 -6.03 -0.18
CA MET A 24 1.44 -5.24 -1.39
C MET A 24 1.28 -3.74 -1.12
N LEU A 25 0.16 -3.36 -0.50
CA LEU A 25 -0.09 -1.97 -0.16
C LEU A 25 0.94 -1.45 0.85
N SER A 26 1.34 -2.26 1.84
CA SER A 26 2.35 -1.89 2.84
C SER A 26 3.70 -1.62 2.18
N ALA A 27 4.15 -2.50 1.27
CA ALA A 27 5.41 -2.34 0.55
C ALA A 27 5.39 -1.09 -0.36
N LEU A 28 4.27 -0.86 -1.04
CA LEU A 28 4.07 0.34 -1.86
C LEU A 28 4.06 1.61 -1.03
N GLN A 29 3.41 1.59 0.13
CA GLN A 29 3.40 2.71 1.08
C GLN A 29 4.79 2.96 1.65
N GLU A 30 5.55 1.93 1.98
CA GLU A 30 6.92 2.07 2.51
C GLU A 30 7.88 2.66 1.47
N LYS A 31 7.72 2.30 0.18
CA LYS A 31 8.56 2.83 -0.90
C LYS A 31 8.17 4.21 -1.41
N TYR A 32 6.88 4.49 -1.54
CA TYR A 32 6.39 5.72 -2.19
C TYR A 32 5.72 6.70 -1.21
N GLY A 33 5.33 6.24 -0.02
CA GLY A 33 4.47 7.00 0.87
C GLY A 33 3.03 7.12 0.34
N TRP A 34 2.15 7.64 1.18
CA TRP A 34 0.76 7.89 0.80
C TRP A 34 0.62 8.94 -0.28
N ASP A 35 1.48 9.96 -0.26
CA ASP A 35 1.47 11.04 -1.24
C ASP A 35 1.89 10.54 -2.63
N GLY A 36 2.97 9.74 -2.71
CA GLY A 36 3.40 9.12 -3.97
C GLY A 36 2.37 8.14 -4.53
N LEU A 37 1.66 7.41 -3.66
CA LEU A 37 0.54 6.56 -4.09
C LEU A 37 -0.65 7.39 -4.57
N ALA A 38 -0.98 8.49 -3.89
CA ALA A 38 -2.01 9.41 -4.32
C ALA A 38 -1.68 10.04 -5.68
N LEU A 39 -0.41 10.35 -5.97
CA LEU A 39 -0.02 10.91 -7.26
C LEU A 39 -0.07 9.87 -8.40
N ARG A 40 0.28 8.61 -8.12
CA ARG A 40 0.32 7.55 -9.15
C ARG A 40 -1.03 6.90 -9.41
N LEU A 41 -1.81 6.69 -8.35
CA LEU A 41 -3.09 5.97 -8.39
C LEU A 41 -4.29 6.93 -8.39
N ASP A 42 -4.10 8.16 -7.91
CA ASP A 42 -5.14 9.19 -7.73
C ASP A 42 -6.35 8.71 -6.92
N PHE A 43 -6.08 7.93 -5.87
CA PHE A 43 -7.13 7.49 -4.96
C PHE A 43 -7.37 8.55 -3.89
N ASN A 44 -8.60 9.03 -3.83
CA ASN A 44 -9.01 10.00 -2.82
C ASN A 44 -8.84 9.47 -1.38
N CYS A 45 -8.88 8.14 -1.20
CA CYS A 45 -8.60 7.50 0.09
C CYS A 45 -7.18 7.81 0.61
N PHE A 46 -6.19 7.94 -0.27
CA PHE A 46 -4.82 8.28 0.12
C PHE A 46 -4.63 9.77 0.41
N LYS A 47 -5.47 10.64 -0.17
CA LYS A 47 -5.45 12.10 0.04
C LYS A 47 -6.15 12.50 1.35
N SER A 48 -7.35 11.96 1.62
CA SER A 48 -8.15 12.37 2.78
C SER A 48 -7.92 11.55 4.05
N ASN A 49 -7.77 10.23 3.96
CA ASN A 49 -7.62 9.35 5.14
C ASN A 49 -6.60 8.22 4.88
N PRO A 50 -5.31 8.57 4.74
CA PRO A 50 -4.23 7.62 4.44
C PRO A 50 -3.98 6.66 5.61
N THR A 51 -4.82 5.64 5.73
CA THR A 51 -4.69 4.58 6.72
C THR A 51 -4.80 3.23 6.06
N MET A 52 -4.00 2.26 6.52
CA MET A 52 -4.01 0.91 5.96
C MET A 52 -5.40 0.27 5.97
N LYS A 53 -6.17 0.46 7.05
CA LYS A 53 -7.53 -0.08 7.17
C LYS A 53 -8.51 0.53 6.14
N SER A 54 -8.50 1.86 5.99
CA SER A 54 -9.39 2.55 5.05
C SER A 54 -9.04 2.20 3.60
N SER A 55 -7.75 2.21 3.30
CA SER A 55 -7.22 1.84 1.99
C SER A 55 -7.57 0.40 1.64
N LEU A 56 -7.34 -0.56 2.54
CA LEU A 56 -7.69 -1.96 2.29
C LEU A 56 -9.19 -2.16 2.12
N LYS A 57 -10.01 -1.45 2.90
CA LYS A 57 -11.47 -1.49 2.71
C LYS A 57 -11.84 -0.99 1.31
N PHE A 58 -11.29 0.14 0.89
CA PHE A 58 -11.52 0.70 -0.45
C PHE A 58 -11.09 -0.25 -1.57
N ILE A 59 -9.89 -0.83 -1.49
CA ILE A 59 -9.37 -1.75 -2.50
C ILE A 59 -10.16 -3.07 -2.51
N ARG A 60 -10.74 -3.48 -1.39
CA ARG A 60 -11.63 -4.66 -1.31
C ARG A 60 -13.00 -4.41 -1.92
N THR A 61 -13.57 -3.22 -1.75
CA THR A 61 -14.87 -2.84 -2.32
C THR A 61 -14.78 -2.41 -3.78
N THR A 62 -13.57 -2.08 -4.26
CA THR A 62 -13.35 -1.45 -5.56
C THR A 62 -12.41 -2.30 -6.42
N PRO A 63 -12.94 -3.18 -7.31
CA PRO A 63 -12.13 -4.15 -8.04
C PRO A 63 -11.04 -3.53 -8.92
N TRP A 64 -11.34 -2.41 -9.59
CA TRP A 64 -10.36 -1.71 -10.43
C TRP A 64 -9.24 -1.08 -9.61
N ALA A 65 -9.49 -0.70 -8.34
CA ALA A 65 -8.46 -0.20 -7.46
C ALA A 65 -7.48 -1.30 -7.05
N ARG A 66 -7.99 -2.53 -6.85
CA ARG A 66 -7.16 -3.71 -6.62
C ARG A 66 -6.18 -3.94 -7.76
N GLN A 67 -6.69 -3.97 -8.98
CA GLN A 67 -5.89 -4.18 -10.18
C GLN A 67 -4.79 -3.13 -10.33
N LYS A 68 -5.08 -1.85 -10.05
CA LYS A 68 -4.04 -0.81 -10.09
C LYS A 68 -2.98 -0.95 -9.00
N VAL A 69 -3.35 -1.37 -7.79
CA VAL A 69 -2.39 -1.62 -6.70
C VAL A 69 -1.50 -2.81 -7.06
N GLU A 70 -2.07 -3.88 -7.61
CA GLU A 70 -1.32 -5.03 -8.11
C GLU A 70 -0.37 -4.64 -9.25
N ASP A 71 -0.84 -3.90 -10.25
CA ASP A 71 -0.01 -3.39 -11.36
C ASP A 71 1.17 -2.53 -10.85
N LEU A 72 0.90 -1.64 -9.89
CA LEU A 72 1.95 -0.81 -9.31
C LEU A 72 2.96 -1.63 -8.51
N TYR A 73 2.48 -2.64 -7.78
CA TYR A 73 3.34 -3.57 -7.05
C TYR A 73 4.18 -4.41 -7.99
N LEU A 74 3.63 -4.89 -9.11
CA LEU A 74 4.37 -5.59 -10.15
C LEU A 74 5.45 -4.70 -10.77
N LYS A 75 5.15 -3.43 -11.06
CA LYS A 75 6.15 -2.46 -11.54
C LYS A 75 7.28 -2.25 -10.55
N LEU A 76 6.96 -2.19 -9.26
CA LEU A 76 7.96 -2.10 -8.19
C LEU A 76 8.82 -3.38 -8.11
N ALA A 77 8.19 -4.56 -8.15
CA ALA A 77 8.86 -5.85 -8.02
C ALA A 77 9.70 -6.22 -9.26
N LYS A 78 9.25 -5.84 -10.45
CA LYS A 78 9.92 -6.12 -11.73
C LYS A 78 11.21 -5.31 -11.91
N GLY A 79 11.47 -4.32 -11.05
CA GLY A 79 12.71 -3.53 -11.10
C GLY A 79 12.82 -2.63 -12.32
N GLU A 80 11.73 -2.43 -13.07
CA GLU A 80 11.66 -1.51 -14.24
C GLU A 80 11.53 -0.03 -13.84
N LEU A 81 11.82 0.32 -12.58
CA LEU A 81 12.18 1.70 -12.22
C LEU A 81 13.67 1.88 -12.51
N ARG A 82 14.00 2.04 -13.79
CA ARG A 82 15.34 2.43 -14.24
C ARG A 82 15.27 3.81 -14.89
#